data_AF-A0A496VX06-F1
#
_entry.id   AF-A0A496VX06-F1
#
_cell.length_a   1.000
_cell.length_b   1.000
_cell.length_c   1.000
_cell.angle_alpha   90.00
_cell.angle_beta   90.00
_cell.angle_gamma   90.00
#
_symmetry.space_group_name_H-M   'P 1'
#
loop_
_entity.id
_entity.type
_entity.pdbx_description
1 polymer ?
#
loop_
_entity_poly.entity_id
_entity_poly.type
_entity_poly.pdbx_seq_one_letter_code
_entity_poly.pdbx_strand_id
1 'polypeptide(L)'
;MQQLLTESPAQLAQWKAQLLSALGPNGQVIIDLIPEMEWIIGPQPVVPQLTPTASQNRFNLVFQNLIQVFCQPEHPLVLFVDDLQWIDSASLKLLALILTNRETRSLFLIGAYRDHEVSPTHPLMITLEQLRKENIIINQINLKPLSFQDVNELIADSLHQTQKAVASLTNLVMRKAGGNPFFVNQFLHTLYEENVLQFIPPQSRDDKGGGWQWNLPQIEALDITDNVVDLMIGKLKKLPKSAQHVLRLAACVGNHFDLNTLSVIYEKSAADTFPDLHPILTERFILPTSELKITGNDIHRSKLAIHHFRFLHDRVQQAAYALIHEEQKKIVHLQIARLLLNHSTEARLE
;
A
#
# COMPACT_ATOMS: atom_id res chain seq x y z
N MET A 1 -7.32 0.38 -17.44
CA MET A 1 -6.73 1.05 -18.62
C MET A 1 -5.70 0.21 -19.35
N GLN A 2 -4.61 -0.24 -18.69
CA GLN A 2 -3.60 -1.10 -19.34
C GLN A 2 -4.19 -2.36 -20.00
N GLN A 3 -5.20 -2.97 -19.39
CA GLN A 3 -5.92 -4.11 -19.98
C GLN A 3 -6.59 -3.76 -21.34
N LEU A 4 -7.21 -2.58 -21.48
CA LEU A 4 -7.84 -2.17 -22.73
C LEU A 4 -6.82 -2.03 -23.87
N LEU A 5 -5.62 -1.58 -23.56
CA LEU A 5 -4.53 -1.45 -24.54
C LEU A 5 -3.99 -2.80 -25.03
N THR A 6 -4.33 -3.90 -24.35
CA THR A 6 -3.98 -5.27 -24.77
C THR A 6 -5.06 -5.94 -25.63
N GLU A 7 -6.24 -5.30 -25.78
CA GLU A 7 -7.34 -5.83 -26.60
C GLU A 7 -7.03 -5.75 -28.10
N SER A 8 -7.81 -6.48 -28.90
CA SER A 8 -7.68 -6.42 -30.36
C SER A 8 -8.00 -5.01 -30.89
N PRO A 9 -7.45 -4.60 -32.05
CA PRO A 9 -7.73 -3.29 -32.65
C PRO A 9 -9.23 -3.01 -32.85
N ALA A 10 -10.03 -4.05 -33.14
CA ALA A 10 -11.47 -3.93 -33.31
C ALA A 10 -12.20 -3.61 -31.99
N GLN A 11 -11.84 -4.31 -30.90
CA GLN A 11 -12.39 -4.05 -29.57
C GLN A 11 -11.95 -2.68 -29.06
N LEU A 12 -10.69 -2.29 -29.27
CA LEU A 12 -10.19 -0.97 -28.88
C LEU A 12 -10.94 0.15 -29.62
N ALA A 13 -11.24 -0.02 -30.90
CA ALA A 13 -12.06 0.93 -31.66
C ALA A 13 -13.49 1.04 -31.11
N GLN A 14 -14.09 -0.08 -30.70
CA GLN A 14 -15.40 -0.09 -30.05
C GLN A 14 -15.38 0.65 -28.71
N TRP A 15 -14.40 0.36 -27.85
CA TRP A 15 -14.22 1.05 -26.58
C TRP A 15 -13.99 2.54 -26.77
N LYS A 16 -13.15 2.93 -27.73
CA LYS A 16 -12.93 4.33 -28.10
C LYS A 16 -14.24 5.03 -28.45
N ALA A 17 -15.08 4.43 -29.28
CA ALA A 17 -16.36 5.00 -29.67
C ALA A 17 -17.31 5.17 -28.47
N GLN A 18 -17.40 4.16 -27.60
CA GLN A 18 -18.23 4.22 -26.39
C GLN A 18 -17.75 5.29 -25.41
N LEU A 19 -16.43 5.36 -25.16
CA LEU A 19 -15.82 6.36 -24.30
C LEU A 19 -16.03 7.78 -24.83
N LEU A 20 -15.76 8.02 -26.12
CA LEU A 20 -15.99 9.33 -26.73
C LEU A 20 -17.47 9.74 -26.63
N SER A 21 -18.40 8.81 -26.83
CA SER A 21 -19.83 9.07 -26.68
C SER A 21 -20.23 9.41 -25.25
N ALA A 22 -19.67 8.73 -24.25
CA ALA A 22 -20.03 8.92 -22.84
C ALA A 22 -19.40 10.18 -22.23
N LEU A 23 -18.16 10.50 -22.63
CA LEU A 23 -17.41 11.66 -22.14
C LEU A 23 -17.81 12.96 -22.86
N GLY A 24 -18.26 12.85 -24.11
CA GLY A 24 -18.65 14.00 -24.94
C GLY A 24 -17.52 15.03 -25.04
N PRO A 25 -17.81 16.34 -24.93
CA PRO A 25 -16.79 17.39 -25.05
C PRO A 25 -15.87 17.49 -23.83
N ASN A 26 -16.08 16.68 -22.79
CA ASN A 26 -15.37 16.78 -21.52
C ASN A 26 -14.25 15.73 -21.38
N GLY A 27 -13.85 15.05 -22.47
CA GLY A 27 -12.82 14.01 -22.42
C GLY A 27 -11.49 14.47 -21.80
N GLN A 28 -11.14 15.76 -21.96
CA GLN A 28 -9.93 16.33 -21.35
C GLN A 28 -9.92 16.24 -19.83
N VAL A 29 -11.08 16.33 -19.16
CA VAL A 29 -11.18 16.22 -17.70
C VAL A 29 -10.67 14.86 -17.20
N ILE A 30 -10.89 13.79 -17.98
CA ILE A 30 -10.40 12.45 -17.62
C ILE A 30 -8.93 12.30 -17.99
N ILE A 31 -8.47 12.90 -19.10
CA ILE A 31 -7.05 12.88 -19.47
C ILE A 31 -6.19 13.58 -18.41
N ASP A 32 -6.66 14.71 -17.88
CA ASP A 32 -5.95 15.44 -16.83
C ASP A 32 -5.76 14.60 -15.55
N LEU A 33 -6.67 13.66 -15.29
CA LEU A 33 -6.59 12.72 -14.16
C LEU A 33 -5.84 11.42 -14.51
N ILE A 34 -6.07 10.88 -15.70
CA ILE A 34 -5.56 9.60 -16.21
C ILE A 34 -4.97 9.85 -17.60
N PRO A 35 -3.71 10.28 -17.70
CA PRO A 35 -3.10 10.67 -18.98
C PRO A 35 -3.10 9.56 -20.03
N GLU A 36 -3.03 8.29 -19.61
CA GLU A 36 -3.09 7.13 -20.50
C GLU A 36 -4.42 7.01 -21.26
N MET A 37 -5.46 7.72 -20.82
CA MET A 37 -6.73 7.80 -21.54
C MET A 37 -6.55 8.44 -22.94
N GLU A 38 -5.63 9.39 -23.10
CA GLU A 38 -5.34 10.03 -24.37
C GLU A 38 -4.91 9.01 -25.43
N TRP A 39 -4.21 7.94 -25.04
CA TRP A 39 -3.78 6.88 -25.96
C TRP A 39 -4.95 6.09 -26.55
N ILE A 40 -6.12 6.11 -25.90
CA ILE A 40 -7.34 5.42 -26.34
C ILE A 40 -8.25 6.39 -27.11
N ILE A 41 -8.65 7.49 -26.47
CA ILE A 41 -9.64 8.41 -27.03
C ILE A 41 -9.03 9.47 -27.96
N GLY A 42 -7.70 9.61 -27.97
CA GLY A 42 -6.98 10.66 -28.66
C GLY A 42 -7.01 12.00 -27.90
N PRO A 43 -6.27 13.01 -28.37
CA PRO A 43 -6.27 14.35 -27.77
C PRO A 43 -7.69 14.93 -27.77
N GLN A 44 -8.03 15.65 -26.70
CA GLN A 44 -9.37 16.20 -26.48
C GLN A 44 -9.33 17.74 -26.48
N PRO A 45 -10.44 18.41 -26.80
CA PRO A 45 -10.50 19.87 -26.74
C PRO A 45 -10.34 20.37 -25.30
N VAL A 46 -9.70 21.53 -25.16
CA VAL A 46 -9.57 22.20 -23.85
C VAL A 46 -10.96 22.50 -23.30
N VAL A 47 -11.17 22.15 -22.03
CA VAL A 47 -12.45 22.39 -21.37
C VAL A 47 -12.56 23.84 -20.86
N PRO A 48 -13.74 24.47 -20.93
CA PRO A 48 -13.94 25.81 -20.41
C PRO A 48 -13.61 25.90 -18.92
N GLN A 49 -13.02 27.02 -18.50
CA GLN A 49 -12.85 27.32 -17.08
C GLN A 49 -14.22 27.62 -16.44
N LEU A 50 -14.48 26.98 -15.30
CA LEU A 50 -15.71 27.13 -14.53
C LEU A 50 -15.37 27.51 -13.09
N THR A 51 -16.37 27.93 -12.32
CA THR A 51 -16.21 28.10 -10.88
C THR A 51 -15.85 26.76 -10.21
N PRO A 52 -15.19 26.76 -9.04
CA PRO A 52 -14.76 25.51 -8.39
C PRO A 52 -15.88 24.47 -8.21
N THR A 53 -17.07 24.91 -7.79
CA THR A 53 -18.25 24.03 -7.64
C THR A 53 -18.72 23.47 -8.97
N ALA A 54 -18.76 24.28 -10.03
CA ALA A 54 -19.18 23.82 -11.35
C ALA A 54 -18.14 22.87 -11.98
N SER A 55 -16.85 23.12 -11.78
CA SER A 55 -15.76 22.20 -12.15
C SER A 55 -15.88 20.85 -11.43
N GLN A 56 -16.17 20.85 -10.12
CA GLN A 56 -16.38 19.62 -9.35
C GLN A 56 -17.61 18.85 -9.84
N ASN A 57 -18.73 19.53 -10.11
CA ASN A 57 -19.94 18.89 -10.62
C ASN A 57 -19.71 18.27 -12.00
N ARG A 58 -18.99 18.98 -12.89
CA ARG A 58 -18.57 18.46 -14.19
C ARG A 58 -17.68 17.23 -14.01
N PHE A 59 -16.69 17.29 -13.14
CA PHE A 59 -15.81 16.15 -12.85
C PHE A 59 -16.61 14.93 -12.38
N ASN A 60 -17.50 15.10 -11.39
CA ASN A 60 -18.31 14.00 -10.86
C ASN A 60 -19.16 13.34 -11.94
N LEU A 61 -19.83 14.14 -12.79
CA LEU A 61 -20.66 13.64 -13.89
C LEU A 61 -19.83 12.90 -14.94
N VAL A 62 -18.71 13.46 -15.36
CA VAL A 62 -17.86 12.85 -16.39
C VAL A 62 -17.23 11.56 -15.89
N PHE A 63 -16.77 11.54 -14.64
CA PHE A 63 -16.22 10.33 -14.02
C PHE A 63 -17.29 9.24 -13.83
N GLN A 64 -18.51 9.63 -13.47
CA GLN A 64 -19.64 8.71 -13.41
C GLN A 64 -19.95 8.09 -14.78
N ASN A 65 -20.01 8.90 -15.84
CA ASN A 65 -20.20 8.43 -17.21
C ASN A 65 -19.08 7.48 -17.65
N LEU A 66 -17.84 7.78 -17.28
CA LEU A 66 -16.69 6.91 -17.54
C LEU A 66 -16.89 5.53 -16.90
N ILE A 67 -17.27 5.49 -15.62
CA ILE A 67 -17.50 4.22 -14.91
C ILE A 67 -18.66 3.44 -15.54
N GLN A 68 -19.75 4.12 -15.94
CA GLN A 68 -20.90 3.47 -16.57
C GLN A 68 -20.54 2.74 -17.88
N VAL A 69 -19.59 3.24 -18.66
CA VAL A 69 -19.11 2.56 -19.88
C VAL A 69 -18.61 1.15 -19.56
N PHE A 70 -18.00 0.97 -18.38
CA PHE A 70 -17.47 -0.31 -17.92
C PHE A 70 -18.46 -1.13 -17.07
N CYS A 71 -19.66 -0.62 -16.78
CA CYS A 71 -20.64 -1.27 -15.91
C CYS A 71 -21.79 -1.89 -16.72
N GLN A 72 -21.47 -2.63 -17.77
CA GLN A 72 -22.47 -3.27 -18.64
C GLN A 72 -22.78 -4.70 -18.17
N PRO A 73 -23.99 -5.25 -18.42
CA PRO A 73 -24.33 -6.64 -18.08
C PRO A 73 -23.36 -7.67 -18.66
N GLU A 74 -22.83 -7.41 -19.86
CA GLU A 74 -21.88 -8.28 -20.55
C GLU A 74 -20.45 -8.13 -20.02
N HIS A 75 -20.17 -7.02 -19.31
CA HIS A 75 -18.87 -6.67 -18.77
C HIS A 75 -19.04 -6.02 -17.38
N PRO A 76 -19.33 -6.80 -16.32
CA PRO A 76 -19.49 -6.25 -14.99
C PRO A 76 -18.16 -5.71 -14.45
N LEU A 77 -18.21 -4.55 -13.78
CA LEU A 77 -17.05 -3.94 -13.14
C LEU A 77 -17.00 -4.33 -11.67
N VAL A 78 -15.88 -4.92 -11.24
CA VAL A 78 -15.55 -5.06 -9.82
C VAL A 78 -14.49 -4.02 -9.48
N LEU A 79 -14.80 -3.14 -8.52
CA LEU A 79 -13.87 -2.14 -8.01
C LEU A 79 -13.46 -2.53 -6.59
N PHE A 80 -12.16 -2.73 -6.36
CA PHE A 80 -11.60 -2.91 -5.01
C PHE A 80 -10.91 -1.62 -4.57
N VAL A 81 -11.30 -1.10 -3.41
CA VAL A 81 -10.68 0.08 -2.79
C VAL A 81 -10.14 -0.32 -1.43
N ASP A 82 -8.82 -0.28 -1.30
CA ASP A 82 -8.12 -0.59 -0.06
C ASP A 82 -7.97 0.66 0.83
N ASP A 83 -7.71 0.45 2.12
CA ASP A 83 -7.47 1.49 3.13
C ASP A 83 -8.51 2.63 3.15
N LEU A 84 -9.80 2.30 3.05
CA LEU A 84 -10.90 3.27 3.08
C LEU A 84 -10.97 4.10 4.38
N GLN A 85 -10.23 3.77 5.44
CA GLN A 85 -10.09 4.67 6.59
C GLN A 85 -9.39 6.00 6.25
N TRP A 86 -8.62 6.07 5.16
CA TRP A 86 -7.87 7.27 4.77
C TRP A 86 -8.44 8.00 3.56
N ILE A 87 -9.56 7.53 3.03
CA ILE A 87 -10.23 8.17 1.91
C ILE A 87 -10.68 9.59 2.27
N ASP A 88 -10.47 10.53 1.35
CA ASP A 88 -10.91 11.91 1.55
C ASP A 88 -12.43 12.07 1.32
N SER A 89 -12.97 13.20 1.78
CA SER A 89 -14.40 13.48 1.71
C SER A 89 -14.92 13.70 0.28
N ALA A 90 -14.09 14.15 -0.67
CA ALA A 90 -14.52 14.33 -2.06
C ALA A 90 -14.61 12.98 -2.77
N SER A 91 -13.62 12.10 -2.57
CA SER A 91 -13.62 10.73 -3.08
C SER A 91 -14.79 9.90 -2.54
N LEU A 92 -15.11 10.02 -1.24
CA LEU A 92 -16.30 9.38 -0.66
C LEU A 92 -17.61 9.86 -1.29
N LYS A 93 -17.75 11.17 -1.50
CA LYS A 93 -18.95 11.73 -2.15
C LYS A 93 -19.09 11.21 -3.58
N LEU A 94 -17.99 11.12 -4.32
CA LEU A 94 -18.00 10.57 -5.68
C LEU A 94 -18.42 9.09 -5.69
N LEU A 95 -17.86 8.27 -4.79
CA LEU A 95 -18.28 6.87 -4.67
C LEU A 95 -19.77 6.76 -4.34
N ALA A 96 -20.27 7.58 -3.41
CA ALA A 96 -21.69 7.61 -3.09
C ALA A 96 -22.54 7.96 -4.32
N LEU A 97 -22.17 8.98 -5.10
CA LEU A 97 -22.87 9.36 -6.34
C LEU A 97 -22.89 8.25 -7.39
N ILE A 98 -21.81 7.48 -7.51
CA ILE A 98 -21.73 6.36 -8.46
C ILE A 98 -22.65 5.21 -8.02
N LEU A 99 -22.61 4.86 -6.73
CA LEU A 99 -23.37 3.74 -6.16
C LEU A 99 -24.87 4.01 -6.13
N THR A 100 -25.30 5.26 -5.98
CA THR A 100 -26.71 5.63 -5.88
C THR A 100 -27.36 5.90 -7.24
N ASN A 101 -26.56 5.91 -8.32
CA ASN A 101 -27.08 6.04 -9.67
C ASN A 101 -27.69 4.73 -10.18
N ARG A 102 -28.98 4.79 -10.48
CA ARG A 102 -29.78 3.66 -10.99
C ARG A 102 -29.40 3.17 -12.39
N GLU A 103 -28.68 3.98 -13.15
CA GLU A 103 -28.15 3.60 -14.47
C GLU A 103 -26.92 2.70 -14.34
N THR A 104 -26.23 2.74 -13.19
CA THR A 104 -25.09 1.86 -12.90
C THR A 104 -25.60 0.49 -12.47
N ARG A 105 -25.71 -0.46 -13.42
CA ARG A 105 -26.34 -1.76 -13.16
C ARG A 105 -25.38 -2.88 -12.75
N SER A 106 -24.18 -2.89 -13.33
CA SER A 106 -23.22 -3.99 -13.17
C SER A 106 -21.93 -3.55 -12.47
N LEU A 107 -22.08 -2.89 -11.31
CA LEU A 107 -20.96 -2.47 -10.46
C LEU A 107 -20.98 -3.25 -9.13
N PHE A 108 -19.84 -3.86 -8.79
CA PHE A 108 -19.61 -4.45 -7.48
C PHE A 108 -18.41 -3.77 -6.81
N LEU A 109 -18.68 -3.01 -5.74
CA LEU A 109 -17.64 -2.35 -4.96
C LEU A 109 -17.26 -3.21 -3.75
N ILE A 110 -15.96 -3.48 -3.61
CA ILE A 110 -15.37 -4.10 -2.45
C ILE A 110 -14.49 -3.05 -1.77
N GLY A 111 -14.75 -2.78 -0.49
CA GLY A 111 -13.98 -1.86 0.32
C GLY A 111 -13.31 -2.57 1.47
N ALA A 112 -12.02 -2.31 1.70
CA ALA A 112 -11.30 -2.76 2.89
C ALA A 112 -10.94 -1.55 3.77
N TYR A 113 -11.11 -1.70 5.09
CA TYR A 113 -10.71 -0.69 6.07
C TYR A 113 -10.40 -1.30 7.43
N ARG A 114 -9.74 -0.51 8.27
CA ARG A 114 -9.45 -0.84 9.67
C ARG A 114 -10.57 -0.39 10.59
N ASP A 115 -11.25 -1.34 11.20
CA ASP A 115 -12.34 -1.11 12.14
C ASP A 115 -11.97 -0.24 13.36
N HIS A 116 -10.74 -0.38 13.87
CA HIS A 116 -10.23 0.40 14.99
C HIS A 116 -9.79 1.83 14.64
N GLU A 117 -9.71 2.18 13.35
CA GLU A 117 -9.38 3.54 12.90
C GLU A 117 -10.62 4.35 12.47
N VAL A 118 -11.82 3.74 12.46
CA VAL A 118 -13.06 4.40 12.07
C VAL A 118 -14.07 4.43 13.21
N SER A 119 -14.23 5.61 13.83
CA SER A 119 -15.28 5.83 14.82
C SER A 119 -16.67 5.91 14.15
N PRO A 120 -17.77 5.81 14.92
CA PRO A 120 -19.12 6.08 14.40
C PRO A 120 -19.28 7.46 13.74
N THR A 121 -18.45 8.44 14.12
CA THR A 121 -18.45 9.79 13.54
C THR A 121 -17.52 9.95 12.33
N HIS A 122 -16.81 8.90 11.95
CA HIS A 122 -15.90 8.93 10.80
C HIS A 122 -16.69 9.13 9.49
N PRO A 123 -16.21 9.95 8.53
CA PRO A 123 -16.92 10.21 7.27
C PRO A 123 -17.35 8.94 6.52
N LEU A 124 -16.48 7.92 6.47
CA LEU A 124 -16.81 6.61 5.89
C LEU A 124 -18.06 5.99 6.52
N MET A 125 -18.15 5.96 7.85
CA MET A 125 -19.28 5.35 8.56
C MET A 125 -20.58 6.10 8.29
N ILE A 126 -20.53 7.42 8.29
CA ILE A 126 -21.67 8.29 7.95
C ILE A 126 -22.14 8.02 6.52
N THR A 127 -21.22 7.92 5.55
CA THR A 127 -21.55 7.61 4.16
C THR A 127 -22.16 6.22 4.01
N LEU A 128 -21.61 5.19 4.67
CA LEU A 128 -22.18 3.84 4.64
C LEU A 128 -23.60 3.79 5.23
N GLU A 129 -23.85 4.54 6.32
CA GLU A 129 -25.20 4.69 6.87
C GLU A 129 -26.16 5.40 5.92
N GLN A 130 -25.71 6.44 5.22
CA GLN A 130 -26.52 7.12 4.21
C GLN A 130 -26.86 6.17 3.05
N LEU A 131 -25.88 5.44 2.53
CA LEU A 131 -26.09 4.47 1.45
C LEU A 131 -27.09 3.37 1.83
N ARG A 132 -27.06 2.89 3.09
CA ARG A 132 -28.08 1.97 3.61
C ARG A 132 -29.48 2.60 3.61
N LYS A 133 -29.62 3.88 3.97
CA LYS A 133 -30.91 4.62 3.92
C LYS A 133 -31.41 4.78 2.48
N GLU A 134 -30.51 4.84 1.52
CA GLU A 134 -30.82 4.87 0.09
C GLU A 134 -31.09 3.47 -0.50
N ASN A 135 -31.19 2.42 0.34
CA ASN A 135 -31.43 1.02 -0.01
C ASN A 135 -30.32 0.36 -0.83
N ILE A 136 -29.08 0.86 -0.73
CA ILE A 136 -27.92 0.17 -1.29
C ILE A 136 -27.58 -1.03 -0.41
N ILE A 137 -27.38 -2.19 -1.03
CA ILE A 137 -27.02 -3.43 -0.34
C ILE A 137 -25.54 -3.35 0.06
N ILE A 138 -25.28 -3.36 1.37
CA ILE A 138 -23.92 -3.36 1.92
C ILE A 138 -23.75 -4.60 2.79
N ASN A 139 -22.91 -5.53 2.33
CA ASN A 139 -22.49 -6.67 3.11
C ASN A 139 -21.15 -6.35 3.80
N GLN A 140 -21.04 -6.73 5.07
CA GLN A 140 -19.82 -6.50 5.84
C GLN A 140 -19.26 -7.84 6.31
N ILE A 141 -17.99 -8.07 6.01
CA ILE A 141 -17.22 -9.21 6.49
C ILE A 141 -16.23 -8.68 7.52
N ASN A 142 -16.39 -9.09 8.77
CA ASN A 142 -15.42 -8.75 9.81
C ASN A 142 -14.29 -9.79 9.84
N LEU A 143 -13.07 -9.38 9.50
CA LEU A 143 -11.90 -10.25 9.51
C LEU A 143 -11.29 -10.28 10.92
N LYS A 144 -11.42 -11.42 11.58
CA LYS A 144 -10.81 -11.67 12.89
C LYS A 144 -9.34 -12.08 12.72
N PRO A 145 -8.51 -11.95 13.77
CA PRO A 145 -7.19 -12.59 13.79
C PRO A 145 -7.30 -14.09 13.49
N LEU A 146 -6.27 -14.65 12.86
CA LEU A 146 -6.18 -16.07 12.53
C LEU A 146 -6.34 -16.92 13.79
N SER A 147 -7.11 -18.00 13.66
CA SER A 147 -7.26 -18.95 14.75
C SER A 147 -5.98 -19.76 14.93
N PHE A 148 -5.88 -20.48 16.04
CA PHE A 148 -4.80 -21.45 16.24
C PHE A 148 -4.73 -22.44 15.06
N GLN A 149 -5.86 -22.92 14.56
CA GLN A 149 -5.90 -23.90 13.47
C GLN A 149 -5.33 -23.33 12.17
N ASP A 150 -5.72 -22.10 11.82
CA ASP A 150 -5.22 -21.42 10.62
C ASP A 150 -3.71 -21.18 10.69
N VAL A 151 -3.21 -20.72 11.84
CA VAL A 151 -1.77 -20.51 12.06
C VAL A 151 -1.02 -21.86 12.08
N ASN A 152 -1.62 -22.90 12.65
CA ASN A 152 -1.02 -24.23 12.70
C ASN A 152 -0.86 -24.83 11.30
N GLU A 153 -1.86 -24.65 10.44
CA GLU A 153 -1.85 -25.08 9.05
C GLU A 153 -0.81 -24.29 8.25
N LEU A 154 -0.77 -22.97 8.42
CA LEU A 154 0.23 -22.09 7.81
C LEU A 154 1.66 -22.52 8.16
N ILE A 155 1.95 -22.76 9.45
CA ILE A 155 3.29 -23.17 9.92
C ILE A 155 3.63 -24.59 9.44
N ALA A 156 2.67 -25.51 9.50
CA ALA A 156 2.86 -26.89 9.05
C ALA A 156 3.23 -26.94 7.56
N ASP A 157 2.49 -26.21 6.73
CA ASP A 157 2.75 -26.12 5.29
C ASP A 157 4.11 -25.47 5.01
N SER A 158 4.40 -24.33 5.65
CA SER A 158 5.65 -23.58 5.47
C SER A 158 6.90 -24.38 5.86
N LEU A 159 6.81 -25.22 6.90
CA LEU A 159 7.93 -26.04 7.37
C LEU A 159 7.90 -27.47 6.80
N HIS A 160 6.96 -27.79 5.92
CA HIS A 160 6.73 -29.16 5.42
C HIS A 160 6.67 -30.21 6.54
N GLN A 161 5.97 -29.88 7.63
CA GLN A 161 5.77 -30.72 8.80
C GLN A 161 4.29 -31.08 8.97
N THR A 162 4.01 -32.08 9.81
CA THR A 162 2.62 -32.37 10.17
C THR A 162 2.07 -31.30 11.12
N GLN A 163 0.78 -31.00 11.03
CA GLN A 163 0.09 -30.11 11.97
C GLN A 163 0.30 -30.49 13.44
N LYS A 164 0.44 -31.78 13.75
CA LYS A 164 0.73 -32.25 15.11
C LYS A 164 2.15 -31.90 15.56
N ALA A 165 3.13 -31.97 14.66
CA ALA A 165 4.53 -31.70 14.98
C ALA A 165 4.75 -30.22 15.32
N VAL A 166 4.09 -29.30 14.60
CA VAL A 166 4.27 -27.85 14.79
C VAL A 166 3.38 -27.26 15.89
N ALA A 167 2.44 -28.02 16.46
CA ALA A 167 1.46 -27.50 17.42
C ALA A 167 2.07 -26.75 18.62
N SER A 168 3.23 -27.17 19.11
CA SER A 168 3.94 -26.50 20.20
C SER A 168 4.57 -25.16 19.77
N LEU A 169 5.15 -25.11 18.56
CA LEU A 169 5.62 -23.87 17.94
C LEU A 169 4.44 -22.93 17.68
N THR A 170 3.34 -23.43 17.12
CA THR A 170 2.11 -22.67 16.88
C THR A 170 1.57 -22.05 18.16
N ASN A 171 1.55 -22.77 19.28
CA ASN A 171 1.12 -22.19 20.56
C ASN A 171 1.98 -21.00 20.97
N LEU A 172 3.29 -21.12 20.82
CA LEU A 172 4.21 -20.02 21.12
C LEU A 172 3.97 -18.84 20.18
N VAL A 173 3.90 -19.10 18.87
CA VAL A 173 3.63 -18.09 17.84
C VAL A 173 2.29 -17.42 18.10
N MET A 174 1.24 -18.15 18.49
CA MET A 174 -0.07 -17.58 18.82
C MET A 174 -0.02 -16.67 20.05
N ARG A 175 0.72 -17.04 21.10
CA ARG A 175 0.91 -16.18 22.29
C ARG A 175 1.63 -14.87 21.93
N LYS A 176 2.62 -14.94 21.04
CA LYS A 176 3.40 -13.78 20.62
C LYS A 176 2.68 -12.93 19.59
N ALA A 177 2.09 -13.56 18.58
CA ALA A 177 1.54 -12.90 17.39
C ALA A 177 0.04 -12.60 17.44
N GLY A 178 -0.70 -13.21 18.38
CA GLY A 178 -2.13 -13.02 18.56
C GLY A 178 -2.97 -13.35 17.31
N GLY A 179 -2.49 -14.22 16.43
CA GLY A 179 -3.14 -14.55 15.16
C GLY A 179 -3.01 -13.49 14.07
N ASN A 180 -2.19 -12.45 14.24
CA ASN A 180 -1.94 -11.47 13.20
C ASN A 180 -1.04 -12.07 12.10
N PRO A 181 -1.50 -12.23 10.83
CA PRO A 181 -0.72 -12.92 9.79
C PRO A 181 0.64 -12.28 9.50
N PHE A 182 0.70 -10.95 9.47
CA PHE A 182 1.95 -10.21 9.27
C PHE A 182 2.93 -10.51 10.40
N PHE A 183 2.44 -10.50 11.65
CA PHE A 183 3.28 -10.77 12.80
C PHE A 183 3.74 -12.22 12.86
N VAL A 184 2.86 -13.18 12.56
CA VAL A 184 3.21 -14.61 12.46
C VAL A 184 4.41 -14.78 11.52
N ASN A 185 4.32 -14.23 10.31
CA ASN A 185 5.40 -14.30 9.32
C ASN A 185 6.69 -13.62 9.83
N GLN A 186 6.58 -12.40 10.35
CA GLN A 186 7.75 -11.67 10.83
C GLN A 186 8.43 -12.36 12.01
N PHE A 187 7.64 -12.96 12.90
CA PHE A 187 8.13 -13.70 14.03
C PHE A 187 8.90 -14.94 13.58
N LEU A 188 8.33 -15.76 12.67
CA LEU A 188 9.02 -16.93 12.10
C LEU A 188 10.33 -16.55 11.38
N HIS A 189 10.31 -15.47 10.60
CA HIS A 189 11.54 -14.93 9.99
C HIS A 189 12.59 -14.52 11.02
N THR A 190 12.16 -13.91 12.12
CA THR A 190 13.06 -13.54 13.23
C THR A 190 13.69 -14.77 13.87
N LEU A 191 12.92 -15.85 14.10
CA LEU A 191 13.47 -17.09 14.63
C LEU A 191 14.50 -17.73 13.70
N TYR A 192 14.28 -17.61 12.40
CA TYR A 192 15.22 -18.08 11.38
C TYR A 192 16.53 -17.27 11.39
N GLU A 193 16.43 -15.94 11.39
CA GLU A 193 17.59 -15.03 11.47
C GLU A 193 18.42 -15.23 12.74
N GLU A 194 17.75 -15.43 13.88
CA GLU A 194 18.39 -15.67 15.17
C GLU A 194 18.87 -17.13 15.34
N ASN A 195 18.81 -17.94 14.27
CA ASN A 195 19.29 -19.33 14.25
C ASN A 195 18.59 -20.27 15.25
N VAL A 196 17.38 -19.93 15.68
CA VAL A 196 16.58 -20.74 16.62
C VAL A 196 15.54 -21.61 15.89
N LEU A 197 15.18 -21.24 14.66
CA LEU A 197 14.44 -22.06 13.70
C LEU A 197 15.36 -22.34 12.51
N GLN A 198 15.81 -23.59 12.33
CA GLN A 198 16.81 -23.91 11.32
C GLN A 198 16.43 -25.15 10.51
N PHE A 199 16.76 -25.14 9.23
CA PHE A 199 16.67 -26.33 8.39
C PHE A 199 17.96 -27.13 8.50
N ILE A 200 17.87 -28.37 8.98
CA ILE A 200 18.99 -29.31 8.99
C ILE A 200 18.85 -30.22 7.76
N PRO A 201 19.79 -30.15 6.80
CA PRO A 201 19.72 -30.99 5.60
C PRO A 201 19.98 -32.46 5.96
N PRO A 202 19.38 -33.41 5.22
CA PRO A 202 19.67 -34.83 5.38
C PRO A 202 21.14 -35.13 5.04
N GLN A 203 21.79 -36.01 5.80
CA GLN A 203 23.22 -36.30 5.65
C GLN A 203 23.49 -37.29 4.49
N SER A 204 22.47 -37.98 4.00
CA SER A 204 22.55 -38.87 2.84
C SER A 204 21.19 -38.98 2.14
N ARG A 205 21.14 -39.56 0.92
CA ARG A 205 19.88 -39.82 0.21
C ARG A 205 18.92 -40.75 0.97
N ASP A 206 19.44 -41.62 1.83
CA ASP A 206 18.65 -42.58 2.61
C ASP A 206 18.29 -42.04 4.01
N ASP A 207 18.80 -40.85 4.35
CA ASP A 207 18.55 -40.19 5.63
C ASP A 207 17.22 -39.43 5.61
N LYS A 208 16.23 -39.95 6.35
CA LYS A 208 14.93 -39.29 6.57
C LYS A 208 14.96 -38.26 7.70
N GLY A 209 16.12 -38.01 8.31
CA GLY A 209 16.29 -37.14 9.49
C GLY A 209 16.45 -35.64 9.19
N GLY A 210 16.56 -35.26 7.90
CA GLY A 210 16.60 -33.85 7.51
C GLY A 210 15.25 -33.16 7.71
N GLY A 211 15.27 -31.91 8.16
CA GLY A 211 14.04 -31.14 8.38
C GLY A 211 14.25 -29.87 9.18
N TRP A 212 13.17 -29.11 9.34
CA TRP A 212 13.15 -27.95 10.21
C TRP A 212 13.20 -28.37 11.67
N GLN A 213 14.08 -27.75 12.44
CA GLN A 213 14.24 -27.93 13.87
C GLN A 213 14.11 -26.59 14.57
N TRP A 214 13.55 -26.62 15.78
CA TRP A 214 13.40 -25.44 16.64
C TRP A 214 13.54 -25.81 18.11
N ASN A 215 14.01 -24.85 18.90
CA ASN A 215 14.18 -25.02 20.34
C ASN A 215 13.25 -24.08 21.11
N LEU A 216 12.13 -24.60 21.61
CA LEU A 216 11.12 -23.81 22.31
C LEU A 216 11.68 -23.02 23.51
N PRO A 217 12.48 -23.62 24.42
CA PRO A 217 13.14 -22.85 25.49
C PRO A 217 13.98 -21.67 24.99
N GLN A 218 14.74 -21.83 23.90
CA GLN A 218 15.52 -20.73 23.32
C GLN A 218 14.61 -19.65 22.72
N ILE A 219 13.51 -20.04 22.07
CA ILE A 219 12.54 -19.09 21.52
C ILE A 219 11.90 -18.27 22.65
N GLU A 220 11.54 -18.90 23.76
CA GLU A 220 10.96 -18.20 24.92
C GLU A 220 11.98 -17.27 25.58
N ALA A 221 13.26 -17.64 25.60
CA ALA A 221 14.34 -16.83 26.16
C ALA A 221 14.71 -15.59 25.31
N LEU A 222 14.36 -15.56 24.02
CA LEU A 222 14.61 -14.39 23.15
C LEU A 222 13.79 -13.14 23.56
N ASP A 223 12.80 -13.30 24.44
CA ASP A 223 11.92 -12.23 24.95
C ASP A 223 11.38 -11.28 23.86
N ILE A 224 11.01 -11.87 22.72
CA ILE A 224 10.43 -11.12 21.61
C ILE A 224 9.06 -10.60 22.08
N THR A 225 8.87 -9.29 22.02
CA THR A 225 7.68 -8.56 22.51
C THR A 225 6.38 -9.04 21.85
N ASP A 226 5.26 -8.98 22.57
CA ASP A 226 3.93 -9.43 22.10
C ASP A 226 3.22 -8.42 21.16
N ASN A 227 3.91 -7.35 20.74
CA ASN A 227 3.39 -6.27 19.91
C ASN A 227 4.18 -6.15 18.61
N VAL A 228 3.47 -6.14 17.47
CA VAL A 228 4.04 -5.97 16.12
C VAL A 228 4.91 -4.72 16.04
N VAL A 229 4.41 -3.59 16.55
CA VAL A 229 5.12 -2.32 16.45
C VAL A 229 6.41 -2.38 17.26
N ASP A 230 6.39 -3.00 18.43
CA ASP A 230 7.56 -3.13 19.31
C ASP A 230 8.60 -4.11 18.74
N LEU A 231 8.18 -5.24 18.15
CA LEU A 231 9.08 -6.14 17.41
C LEU A 231 9.76 -5.37 16.27
N MET A 232 8.97 -4.63 15.50
CA MET A 232 9.48 -3.86 14.38
C MET A 232 10.42 -2.75 14.87
N ILE A 233 10.09 -2.01 15.93
CA ILE A 233 10.98 -1.05 16.59
C ILE A 233 12.30 -1.72 16.99
N GLY A 234 12.25 -2.93 17.57
CA GLY A 234 13.42 -3.71 17.93
C GLY A 234 14.33 -4.00 16.74
N LYS A 235 13.76 -4.48 15.63
CA LYS A 235 14.51 -4.72 14.39
C LYS A 235 15.04 -3.43 13.77
N LEU A 236 14.24 -2.37 13.71
CA LEU A 236 14.67 -1.08 13.19
C LEU A 236 15.83 -0.51 14.01
N LYS A 237 15.84 -0.70 15.33
CA LYS A 237 16.95 -0.28 16.21
C LYS A 237 18.27 -1.04 15.95
N LYS A 238 18.23 -2.23 15.33
CA LYS A 238 19.43 -2.98 14.92
C LYS A 238 20.07 -2.42 13.63
N LEU A 239 19.34 -1.63 12.84
CA LEU A 239 19.88 -1.02 11.62
C LEU A 239 20.99 0.01 11.93
N PRO A 240 21.88 0.33 10.99
CA PRO A 240 22.81 1.45 11.13
C PRO A 240 22.10 2.76 11.48
N LYS A 241 22.75 3.65 12.24
CA LYS A 241 22.13 4.92 12.68
C LYS A 241 21.70 5.82 11.52
N SER A 242 22.42 5.79 10.39
CA SER A 242 22.03 6.50 9.18
C SER A 242 20.74 5.94 8.57
N ALA A 243 20.65 4.61 8.45
CA ALA A 243 19.44 3.90 8.03
C ALA A 243 18.23 4.20 8.95
N GLN A 244 18.43 4.16 10.28
CA GLN A 244 17.38 4.55 11.23
C GLN A 244 16.91 5.99 11.02
N HIS A 245 17.83 6.91 10.72
CA HIS A 245 17.49 8.31 10.51
C HIS A 245 16.68 8.50 9.22
N VAL A 246 17.18 8.01 8.08
CA VAL A 246 16.48 8.16 6.80
C VAL A 246 15.11 7.49 6.81
N LEU A 247 14.96 6.35 7.50
CA LEU A 247 13.67 5.67 7.63
C LEU A 247 12.64 6.46 8.44
N ARG A 248 13.07 7.15 9.52
CA ARG A 248 12.19 8.05 10.29
C ARG A 248 11.66 9.19 9.44
N LEU A 249 12.53 9.78 8.60
CA LEU A 249 12.14 10.84 7.67
C LEU A 249 11.19 10.33 6.60
N ALA A 250 11.46 9.17 6.01
CA ALA A 250 10.56 8.51 5.06
C ALA A 250 9.17 8.26 5.67
N ALA A 251 9.12 7.83 6.94
CA ALA A 251 7.86 7.59 7.63
C ALA A 251 7.02 8.85 7.85
N CYS A 252 7.66 10.03 7.96
CA CYS A 252 6.99 11.33 7.98
C CYS A 252 6.43 11.74 6.61
N VAL A 253 7.05 11.31 5.49
CA VAL A 253 6.57 11.59 4.13
C VAL A 253 5.30 10.79 3.84
N GLY A 254 5.31 9.49 4.13
CA GLY A 254 4.16 8.63 3.92
C GLY A 254 4.54 7.19 3.57
N ASN A 255 3.52 6.37 3.27
CA ASN A 255 3.72 4.98 2.88
C ASN A 255 4.46 4.84 1.53
N HIS A 256 4.32 5.82 0.64
CA HIS A 256 5.02 5.93 -0.64
C HIS A 256 5.87 7.18 -0.65
N PHE A 257 7.09 7.08 -1.17
CA PHE A 257 8.02 8.21 -1.25
C PHE A 257 9.02 8.02 -2.40
N ASP A 258 9.58 9.13 -2.87
CA ASP A 258 10.64 9.11 -3.88
C ASP A 258 12.01 9.54 -3.31
N LEU A 259 13.08 9.08 -3.97
CA LEU A 259 14.46 9.31 -3.55
C LEU A 259 14.83 10.79 -3.52
N ASN A 260 14.29 11.62 -4.42
CA ASN A 260 14.64 13.03 -4.49
C ASN A 260 14.04 13.78 -3.30
N THR A 261 12.73 13.60 -3.06
CA THR A 261 12.04 14.16 -1.89
C THR A 261 12.74 13.73 -0.60
N LEU A 262 13.06 12.44 -0.48
CA LEU A 262 13.74 11.91 0.69
C LEU A 262 15.16 12.49 0.87
N SER A 263 15.89 12.71 -0.23
CA SER A 263 17.23 13.30 -0.19
C SER A 263 17.21 14.77 0.23
N VAL A 264 16.20 15.52 -0.22
CA VAL A 264 15.99 16.92 0.19
C VAL A 264 15.76 17.01 1.69
N ILE A 265 14.85 16.20 2.23
CA ILE A 265 14.55 16.24 3.68
C ILE A 265 15.64 15.61 4.54
N TYR A 266 16.46 14.72 3.95
CA TYR A 266 17.64 14.17 4.59
C TYR A 266 18.87 15.07 4.46
N GLU A 267 18.74 16.20 3.73
CA GLU A 267 19.78 17.19 3.48
C GLU A 267 21.06 16.56 2.90
N LYS A 268 20.89 15.58 2.01
CA LYS A 268 21.98 14.87 1.31
C LYS A 268 21.73 14.81 -0.19
N SER A 269 22.76 14.48 -0.96
CA SER A 269 22.58 14.13 -2.37
C SER A 269 21.90 12.76 -2.52
N ALA A 270 21.18 12.52 -3.63
CA ALA A 270 20.58 11.22 -3.90
C ALA A 270 21.60 10.06 -3.90
N ALA A 271 22.84 10.35 -4.31
CA ALA A 271 23.94 9.40 -4.32
C ALA A 271 24.43 9.02 -2.91
N ASP A 272 24.24 9.91 -1.93
CA ASP A 272 24.61 9.68 -0.52
C ASP A 272 23.43 9.15 0.30
N THR A 273 22.19 9.45 -0.09
CA THR A 273 20.97 8.93 0.53
C THR A 273 20.75 7.45 0.20
N PHE A 274 20.95 7.05 -1.05
CA PHE A 274 20.65 5.68 -1.49
C PHE A 274 21.44 4.58 -0.74
N PRO A 275 22.75 4.74 -0.46
CA PRO A 275 23.48 3.77 0.36
C PRO A 275 22.88 3.58 1.76
N ASP A 276 22.32 4.63 2.37
CA ASP A 276 21.65 4.54 3.67
C ASP A 276 20.29 3.81 3.60
N LEU A 277 19.70 3.69 2.41
CA LEU A 277 18.51 2.86 2.14
C LEU A 277 18.83 1.39 1.93
N HIS A 278 20.08 1.04 1.59
CA HIS A 278 20.44 -0.34 1.26
C HIS A 278 20.16 -1.33 2.41
N PRO A 279 20.54 -1.07 3.68
CA PRO A 279 20.20 -1.98 4.78
C PRO A 279 18.70 -2.17 4.97
N ILE A 280 17.91 -1.12 4.71
CA ILE A 280 16.45 -1.13 4.85
C ILE A 280 15.80 -2.00 3.76
N LEU A 281 16.35 -1.95 2.54
CA LEU A 281 15.93 -2.77 1.41
C LEU A 281 16.29 -4.25 1.60
N THR A 282 17.50 -4.52 2.11
CA THR A 282 17.95 -5.89 2.41
C THR A 282 17.04 -6.57 3.44
N GLU A 283 16.69 -5.85 4.50
CA GLU A 283 15.75 -6.29 5.55
C GLU A 283 14.28 -6.23 5.11
N ARG A 284 14.00 -5.80 3.87
CA ARG A 284 12.66 -5.66 3.29
C ARG A 284 11.69 -4.80 4.09
N PHE A 285 12.18 -3.77 4.82
CA PHE A 285 11.28 -2.80 5.45
C PHE A 285 10.62 -1.87 4.44
N ILE A 286 11.28 -1.64 3.31
CA ILE A 286 10.75 -0.92 2.15
C ILE A 286 10.96 -1.76 0.89
N LEU A 287 10.13 -1.52 -0.11
CA LEU A 287 10.20 -2.15 -1.42
C LEU A 287 10.35 -1.09 -2.52
N PRO A 288 11.14 -1.37 -3.56
CA PRO A 288 11.19 -0.53 -4.74
C PRO A 288 9.89 -0.69 -5.56
N THR A 289 9.33 0.42 -6.03
CA THR A 289 8.13 0.42 -6.89
C THR A 289 8.40 0.92 -8.31
N SER A 290 9.61 1.40 -8.58
CA SER A 290 10.06 1.78 -9.92
C SER A 290 11.22 0.92 -10.40
N GLU A 291 11.34 0.75 -11.70
CA GLU A 291 12.55 0.23 -12.33
C GLU A 291 13.75 1.16 -12.10
N LEU A 292 14.97 0.63 -12.30
CA LEU A 292 16.21 1.39 -12.23
C LEU A 292 16.21 2.48 -13.32
N LYS A 293 16.23 3.76 -12.92
CA LYS A 293 16.38 4.87 -13.85
C LYS A 293 17.73 5.55 -13.67
N ILE A 294 18.23 6.12 -14.75
CA ILE A 294 19.48 6.86 -14.79
C ILE A 294 19.29 8.16 -14.00
N THR A 295 20.07 8.36 -12.92
CA THR A 295 20.05 9.62 -12.17
C THR A 295 21.00 10.64 -12.77
N GLY A 296 20.50 11.84 -13.11
CA GLY A 296 21.32 12.98 -13.54
C GLY A 296 21.51 13.09 -15.07
N ASN A 297 21.66 14.33 -15.53
CA ASN A 297 21.82 14.70 -16.95
C ASN A 297 23.21 14.42 -17.54
N ASP A 298 24.16 13.98 -16.70
CA ASP A 298 25.57 13.85 -17.05
C ASP A 298 25.93 12.37 -17.22
N ILE A 299 25.92 11.89 -18.46
CA ILE A 299 26.06 10.46 -18.85
C ILE A 299 27.27 9.76 -18.19
N HIS A 300 28.30 10.54 -17.81
CA HIS A 300 29.53 10.03 -17.17
C HIS A 300 29.46 9.92 -15.63
N ARG A 301 28.45 10.49 -14.97
CA ARG A 301 28.26 10.41 -13.50
C ARG A 301 26.95 9.77 -13.09
N SER A 302 26.07 9.47 -14.05
CA SER A 302 24.76 8.92 -13.75
C SER A 302 24.85 7.53 -13.13
N LYS A 303 24.32 7.38 -11.91
CA LYS A 303 24.10 6.07 -11.30
C LYS A 303 22.67 5.63 -11.60
N LEU A 304 22.48 4.36 -11.95
CA LEU A 304 21.15 3.75 -11.98
C LEU A 304 20.62 3.74 -10.54
N ALA A 305 19.56 4.49 -10.26
CA ALA A 305 18.91 4.48 -8.95
C ALA A 305 17.42 4.18 -9.11
N ILE A 306 16.90 3.49 -8.11
CA ILE A 306 15.47 3.31 -7.93
C ILE A 306 14.93 4.63 -7.39
N HIS A 307 13.90 5.17 -8.04
CA HIS A 307 13.35 6.47 -7.65
C HIS A 307 12.19 6.36 -6.68
N HIS A 308 11.35 5.34 -6.78
CA HIS A 308 10.15 5.22 -5.97
C HIS A 308 10.22 4.00 -5.05
N PHE A 309 9.79 4.20 -3.82
CA PHE A 309 9.73 3.20 -2.79
C PHE A 309 8.39 3.23 -2.08
N ARG A 310 8.05 2.12 -1.45
CA ARG A 310 6.97 2.04 -0.47
C ARG A 310 7.40 1.27 0.76
N PHE A 311 6.80 1.52 1.92
CA PHE A 311 6.98 0.59 3.04
C PHE A 311 6.36 -0.77 2.68
N LEU A 312 6.99 -1.85 3.14
CA LEU A 312 6.44 -3.20 2.93
C LEU A 312 5.00 -3.28 3.47
N HIS A 313 4.79 -2.67 4.64
CA HIS A 313 3.50 -2.53 5.30
C HIS A 313 3.47 -1.26 6.16
N ASP A 314 2.31 -0.66 6.30
CA ASP A 314 2.04 0.47 7.20
C ASP A 314 2.48 0.24 8.66
N ARG A 315 2.52 -1.00 9.17
CA ARG A 315 3.06 -1.28 10.51
C ARG A 315 4.56 -0.99 10.61
N VAL A 316 5.29 -1.17 9.50
CA VAL A 316 6.71 -0.78 9.40
C VAL A 316 6.85 0.74 9.43
N GLN A 317 6.00 1.45 8.68
CA GLN A 317 5.95 2.91 8.70
C GLN A 317 5.62 3.43 10.10
N GLN A 318 4.60 2.87 10.77
CA GLN A 318 4.22 3.23 12.14
C GLN A 318 5.35 3.00 13.13
N ALA A 319 6.04 1.85 13.05
CA ALA A 319 7.19 1.55 13.88
C ALA A 319 8.34 2.54 13.64
N ALA A 320 8.63 2.88 12.39
CA ALA A 320 9.64 3.88 12.05
C ALA A 320 9.24 5.27 12.58
N TYR A 321 7.98 5.68 12.42
CA TYR A 321 7.47 6.95 12.94
C TYR A 321 7.51 7.00 14.48
N ALA A 322 7.26 5.88 15.16
CA ALA A 322 7.33 5.76 16.61
C ALA A 322 8.76 5.87 17.18
N LEU A 323 9.80 5.73 16.35
CA LEU A 323 11.19 6.02 16.75
C LEU A 323 11.48 7.53 16.89
N ILE A 324 10.54 8.39 16.49
CA ILE A 324 10.63 9.84 16.71
C ILE A 324 9.97 10.14 18.07
N HIS A 325 10.71 10.78 18.97
CA HIS A 325 10.15 11.21 20.25
C HIS A 325 8.97 12.17 20.04
N GLU A 326 7.92 12.03 20.85
CA GLU A 326 6.65 12.74 20.65
C GLU A 326 6.79 14.27 20.61
N GLU A 327 7.69 14.81 21.43
CA GLU A 327 8.03 16.23 21.46
C GLU A 327 8.73 16.71 20.17
N GLN A 328 9.45 15.81 19.49
CA GLN A 328 10.20 16.12 18.27
C GLN A 328 9.35 15.99 17.01
N LYS A 329 8.24 15.22 17.01
CA LYS A 329 7.43 14.98 15.82
C LYS A 329 6.99 16.27 15.13
N LYS A 330 6.47 17.25 15.89
CA LYS A 330 6.06 18.55 15.34
C LYS A 330 7.23 19.33 14.74
N ILE A 331 8.40 19.27 15.36
CA ILE A 331 9.62 19.96 14.91
C ILE A 331 10.10 19.35 13.59
N VAL A 332 10.17 18.02 13.52
CA VAL A 332 10.58 17.28 12.32
C VAL A 332 9.63 17.58 11.16
N HIS A 333 8.31 17.54 11.39
CA HIS A 333 7.33 17.88 10.35
C HIS A 333 7.47 19.32 9.85
N LEU A 334 7.72 20.28 10.75
CA LEU A 334 7.97 21.67 10.36
C LEU A 334 9.26 21.83 9.54
N GLN A 335 10.32 21.12 9.91
CA GLN A 335 11.59 21.11 9.16
C GLN A 335 11.41 20.53 7.77
N ILE A 336 10.73 19.38 7.66
CA ILE A 336 10.37 18.75 6.39
C ILE A 336 9.59 19.74 5.51
N ALA A 337 8.54 20.36 6.04
CA ALA A 337 7.72 21.32 5.29
C ALA A 337 8.55 22.50 4.76
N ARG A 338 9.47 23.06 5.57
CA ARG A 338 10.36 24.15 5.16
C ARG A 338 11.35 23.72 4.08
N LEU A 339 11.96 22.54 4.23
CA LEU A 339 12.92 22.00 3.27
C LEU A 339 12.26 21.75 1.92
N LEU A 340 11.06 21.17 1.92
CA LEU A 340 10.26 20.96 0.72
C LEU A 340 9.88 22.30 0.09
N LEU A 341 9.37 23.26 0.86
CA LEU A 341 9.01 24.59 0.34
C LEU A 341 10.18 25.29 -0.35
N ASN A 342 11.38 25.24 0.25
CA ASN A 342 12.58 25.87 -0.31
C ASN A 342 13.09 25.19 -1.59
N HIS A 343 12.72 23.93 -1.84
CA HIS A 343 13.13 23.15 -3.01
C HIS A 343 11.98 22.91 -4.01
N SER A 344 10.81 23.46 -3.73
CA SER A 344 9.68 23.51 -4.66
C SER A 344 9.88 24.64 -5.67
N THR A 345 9.88 24.32 -6.95
CA THR A 345 9.61 25.33 -7.99
C THR A 345 8.16 25.79 -7.89
N GLU A 346 7.86 27.08 -8.12
CA GLU A 346 6.51 27.69 -7.99
C GLU A 346 5.38 26.84 -8.61
N ALA A 347 5.65 26.08 -9.68
CA ALA A 347 4.70 25.18 -10.34
C ALA A 347 4.24 23.93 -9.56
N ARG A 348 4.78 23.65 -8.36
CA ARG A 348 4.43 22.48 -7.52
C ARG A 348 3.61 22.81 -6.27
N LEU A 349 3.30 24.09 -6.05
CA LEU A 349 2.60 24.59 -4.86
C LEU A 349 1.10 24.88 -5.10
N GLU A 350 0.62 24.68 -6.33
CA GLU A 350 -0.80 24.65 -6.72
C GLU A 350 -1.27 23.20 -6.84
#